data_AF-A0A0J9YAT7-F1
#
_entry.id   AF-A0A0J9YAT7-F1
#
_cell.length_a   1.000
_cell.length_b   1.000
_cell.length_c   1.000
_cell.angle_alpha   90.00
_cell.angle_beta   90.00
_cell.angle_gamma   90.00
#
_symmetry.space_group_name_H-M   'P 1'
#
loop_
_entity.id
_entity.type
_entity.pdbx_description
1 polymer ?
#
loop_
_entity_poly.entity_id
_entity_poly.type
_entity_poly.pdbx_seq_one_letter_code
_entity_poly.pdbx_strand_id
1 'polypeptide(L)'
;LHGNWKFQWPTTQILQNEAGMKDSYRELHPEVLENPGITWSTVEKMTSTGWSWTIPEPQDRIDYIFYRSPLLFPIQSYTYQGHATVYPKPFHWKNDYPSDHFAVITTFRLM
;
A
#
# COMPACT_ATOMS: atom_id res chain seq x y z
N LEU A 1 -8.01 2.89 -2.56
CA LEU A 1 -8.89 4.06 -2.80
C LEU A 1 -7.98 5.28 -2.90
N HIS A 2 -8.40 6.34 -3.59
CA HIS A 2 -7.74 7.63 -3.57
C HIS A 2 -8.72 8.65 -3.02
N GLY A 3 -8.47 9.18 -1.82
CA GLY A 3 -9.44 10.06 -1.13
C GLY A 3 -10.84 9.47 -0.97
N ASN A 4 -10.94 8.15 -0.71
CA ASN A 4 -12.17 7.34 -0.69
C ASN A 4 -12.83 7.01 -2.05
N TRP A 5 -12.21 7.39 -3.17
CA TRP A 5 -12.70 7.05 -4.51
C TRP A 5 -12.01 5.80 -5.06
N LYS A 6 -12.75 4.99 -5.82
CA LYS A 6 -12.17 3.89 -6.60
C LYS A 6 -11.50 4.48 -7.84
N PHE A 7 -10.18 4.59 -7.80
CA PHE A 7 -9.40 5.01 -8.96
C PHE A 7 -8.90 3.81 -9.74
N GLN A 8 -9.01 3.86 -11.07
CA GLN A 8 -8.54 2.82 -11.97
C GLN A 8 -7.16 3.21 -12.51
N TRP A 9 -6.10 2.84 -11.81
CA TRP A 9 -4.75 3.16 -12.24
C TRP A 9 -4.41 2.38 -13.53
N PRO A 10 -4.00 3.07 -14.63
CA PRO A 10 -3.74 2.40 -15.90
C PRO A 10 -2.72 1.26 -15.78
N THR A 11 -1.63 1.47 -15.03
CA THR A 11 -0.58 0.46 -14.82
C THR A 11 -1.12 -0.79 -14.14
N THR A 12 -1.95 -0.66 -13.09
CA THR A 12 -2.53 -1.83 -12.42
C THR A 12 -3.51 -2.57 -13.32
N GLN A 13 -4.28 -1.83 -14.14
CA GLN A 13 -5.20 -2.45 -15.10
C GLN A 13 -4.46 -3.30 -16.13
N ILE A 14 -3.34 -2.80 -16.68
CA ILE A 14 -2.53 -3.56 -17.64
C ILE A 14 -1.98 -4.84 -16.99
N LEU A 15 -1.41 -4.74 -15.78
CA LEU A 15 -0.85 -5.90 -15.07
C LEU A 15 -1.91 -6.97 -14.78
N GLN A 16 -3.12 -6.57 -14.39
CA GLN A 16 -4.19 -7.50 -14.03
C GLN A 16 -4.91 -8.07 -15.25
N ASN A 17 -5.36 -7.20 -16.16
CA ASN A 17 -6.28 -7.58 -17.23
C ASN A 17 -5.56 -8.10 -18.48
N GLU A 18 -4.39 -7.53 -18.80
CA GLU A 18 -3.65 -7.90 -20.02
C GLU A 18 -2.55 -8.92 -19.73
N ALA A 19 -1.78 -8.70 -18.65
CA ALA A 19 -0.70 -9.61 -18.29
C ALA A 19 -1.16 -10.80 -17.45
N GLY A 20 -2.40 -10.80 -16.93
CA GLY A 20 -2.97 -11.89 -16.13
C GLY A 20 -2.34 -12.06 -14.75
N MET A 21 -1.70 -11.01 -14.20
CA MET A 21 -1.07 -11.05 -12.89
C MET A 21 -2.09 -10.78 -11.79
N LYS A 22 -1.89 -11.43 -10.64
CA LYS A 22 -2.73 -11.25 -9.46
C LYS A 22 -2.01 -10.41 -8.41
N ASP A 23 -2.76 -9.56 -7.73
CA ASP A 23 -2.28 -8.77 -6.59
C ASP A 23 -2.35 -9.61 -5.32
N SER A 24 -1.20 -10.01 -4.79
CA SER A 24 -1.13 -10.92 -3.64
C SER A 24 -1.79 -10.37 -2.38
N TYR A 25 -1.76 -9.05 -2.15
CA TYR A 25 -2.41 -8.47 -0.98
C TYR A 25 -3.93 -8.53 -1.12
N ARG A 26 -4.46 -8.17 -2.29
CA ARG A 26 -5.92 -8.13 -2.51
C ARG A 26 -6.54 -9.52 -2.64
N GLU A 27 -5.75 -10.52 -3.02
CA GLU A 27 -6.18 -11.93 -3.00
C GLU A 27 -6.43 -12.44 -1.58
N LEU A 28 -5.62 -12.02 -0.61
CA LEU A 28 -5.81 -12.38 0.81
C LEU A 28 -6.74 -11.43 1.57
N HIS A 29 -6.87 -10.19 1.12
CA HIS A 29 -7.66 -9.15 1.78
C HIS A 29 -8.68 -8.51 0.83
N PRO A 30 -9.74 -9.22 0.40
CA PRO A 30 -10.64 -8.72 -0.64
C PRO A 30 -11.40 -7.44 -0.23
N GLU A 31 -11.76 -7.30 1.04
CA GLU A 31 -12.53 -6.18 1.57
C GLU A 31 -11.66 -4.92 1.72
N VAL A 32 -11.81 -3.97 0.78
CA VAL A 32 -10.99 -2.76 0.70
C VAL A 32 -11.19 -1.81 1.87
N LEU A 33 -12.39 -1.76 2.43
CA LEU A 33 -12.70 -0.85 3.54
C LEU A 33 -12.18 -1.37 4.88
N GLU A 34 -12.20 -2.68 5.09
CA GLU A 34 -11.65 -3.30 6.31
C GLU A 34 -10.12 -3.38 6.25
N ASN A 35 -9.58 -3.72 5.07
CA ASN A 35 -8.17 -3.92 4.84
C ASN A 35 -7.70 -3.07 3.66
N PRO A 36 -7.52 -1.74 3.88
CA PRO A 36 -7.13 -0.82 2.81
C PRO A 36 -5.72 -1.10 2.29
N GLY A 37 -4.83 -1.58 3.16
CA GLY A 37 -3.43 -1.89 2.81
C GLY A 37 -2.63 -0.65 2.47
N ILE A 38 -2.82 0.44 3.22
CA ILE A 38 -2.19 1.73 2.97
C ILE A 38 -0.67 1.56 2.93
N THR A 39 -0.04 2.04 1.86
CA THR A 39 1.42 2.04 1.71
C THR A 39 2.00 3.44 1.63
N TRP A 40 1.19 4.48 1.38
CA TRP A 40 1.60 5.88 1.30
C TRP A 40 0.41 6.78 1.69
N SER A 41 0.51 8.00 2.20
CA SER A 41 1.68 8.67 2.74
C SER A 41 1.69 8.53 4.26
N THR A 42 2.49 7.63 4.77
CA THR A 42 2.28 7.07 6.11
C THR A 42 2.73 8.01 7.23
N VAL A 43 3.68 8.89 6.96
CA VAL A 43 4.22 9.90 7.89
C VAL A 43 3.71 11.32 7.61
N GLU A 44 3.18 11.59 6.42
CA GLU A 44 2.58 12.88 6.06
C GLU A 44 1.07 12.80 6.32
N LYS A 45 0.52 13.78 7.05
CA LYS A 45 -0.93 13.79 7.40
C LYS A 45 -1.70 14.89 6.72
N MET A 46 -1.02 15.97 6.33
CA MET A 46 -1.62 17.12 5.66
C MET A 46 -0.80 17.44 4.42
N THR A 47 -1.47 17.85 3.34
CA THR A 47 -0.80 18.13 2.07
C THR A 47 0.03 19.41 2.13
N SER A 48 1.32 19.26 1.84
CA SER A 48 2.31 20.35 1.80
C SER A 48 2.27 21.16 0.49
N THR A 49 1.70 20.58 -0.57
CA THR A 49 1.68 21.14 -1.92
C THR A 49 0.39 21.93 -2.18
N GLY A 50 0.51 23.24 -2.39
CA GLY A 50 -0.56 24.08 -2.97
C GLY A 50 -1.76 24.42 -2.07
N TRP A 51 -1.91 23.76 -0.92
CA TRP A 51 -3.11 23.90 -0.07
C TRP A 51 -2.82 24.39 1.35
N SER A 52 -1.63 24.94 1.61
CA SER A 52 -1.26 25.51 2.92
C SER A 52 -1.59 24.59 4.11
N TRP A 53 -1.43 23.27 3.94
CA TRP A 53 -1.70 22.27 4.97
C TRP A 53 -3.17 22.21 5.42
N THR A 54 -4.12 22.63 4.59
CA THR A 54 -5.55 22.66 4.94
C THR A 54 -6.32 21.39 4.57
N ILE A 55 -5.75 20.53 3.73
CA ILE A 55 -6.38 19.27 3.31
C ILE A 55 -5.56 18.05 3.80
N PRO A 56 -6.22 16.94 4.15
CA PRO A 56 -5.53 15.71 4.49
C PRO A 56 -4.72 15.16 3.30
N GLU A 57 -3.53 14.64 3.60
CA GLU A 57 -2.73 13.92 2.62
C GLU A 57 -3.40 12.57 2.29
N PRO A 58 -3.54 12.19 1.01
CA PRO A 58 -4.10 10.90 0.65
C PRO A 58 -3.33 9.74 1.32
N GLN A 59 -4.07 8.75 1.77
CA GLN A 59 -3.54 7.53 2.38
C GLN A 59 -3.83 6.36 1.42
N ASP A 60 -3.07 6.30 0.35
CA ASP A 60 -3.24 5.37 -0.75
C ASP A 60 -2.43 4.08 -0.58
N ARG A 61 -2.86 3.06 -1.31
CA ARG A 61 -2.04 1.89 -1.59
C ARG A 61 -1.51 2.02 -3.01
N ILE A 62 -0.22 2.30 -3.14
CA ILE A 62 0.45 2.48 -4.44
C ILE A 62 1.64 1.54 -4.62
N ASP A 63 1.97 0.74 -3.62
CA ASP A 63 2.99 -0.29 -3.66
C ASP A 63 2.31 -1.68 -3.67
N TYR A 64 2.79 -2.58 -4.54
CA TYR A 64 2.11 -3.84 -4.84
C TYR A 64 3.11 -4.97 -5.06
N ILE A 65 2.70 -6.21 -4.73
CA ILE A 65 3.36 -7.43 -5.19
C ILE A 65 2.39 -8.17 -6.11
N PHE A 66 2.65 -8.06 -7.41
CA PHE A 66 1.94 -8.82 -8.45
C PHE A 66 2.68 -10.11 -8.78
N TYR A 67 1.93 -11.20 -9.01
CA TYR A 67 2.50 -12.50 -9.35
C TYR A 67 1.65 -13.25 -10.39
N ARG A 68 2.26 -14.22 -11.10
CA ARG A 68 1.61 -14.97 -12.20
C ARG A 68 2.12 -16.41 -12.34
N SER A 69 2.33 -17.08 -11.22
CA SER A 69 2.71 -18.51 -11.23
C SER A 69 1.56 -19.34 -10.69
N PRO A 70 1.16 -20.44 -11.37
CA PRO A 70 0.19 -21.38 -10.82
C PRO A 70 0.77 -22.19 -9.64
N LEU A 71 2.07 -22.10 -9.38
CA LEU A 71 2.76 -22.78 -8.29
C LEU A 71 2.95 -21.89 -7.04
N LEU A 72 2.63 -20.59 -7.13
CA LEU A 72 2.77 -19.66 -6.02
C LEU A 72 1.40 -19.35 -5.42
N PHE A 73 1.26 -19.55 -4.11
CA PHE A 73 0.04 -19.26 -3.36
C PHE A 73 0.39 -18.31 -2.23
N PRO A 74 -0.15 -17.07 -2.23
CA PRO A 74 0.06 -16.17 -1.11
C PRO A 74 -0.62 -16.78 0.11
N ILE A 75 0.12 -16.87 1.23
CA ILE A 75 -0.41 -17.38 2.50
C ILE A 75 -0.44 -16.31 3.57
N GLN A 76 0.33 -15.23 3.38
CA GLN A 76 0.32 -14.04 4.23
C GLN A 76 0.73 -12.86 3.38
N SER A 77 0.05 -11.73 3.54
CA SER A 77 0.41 -10.46 2.92
C SER A 77 0.03 -9.31 3.85
N TYR A 78 0.96 -8.38 4.11
CA TYR A 78 0.72 -7.26 5.03
C TYR A 78 1.62 -6.08 4.67
N THR A 79 1.25 -4.88 5.14
CA THR A 79 2.11 -3.70 5.06
C THR A 79 3.00 -3.60 6.30
N TYR A 80 4.24 -3.19 6.13
CA TYR A 80 5.24 -3.14 7.19
C TYR A 80 5.83 -1.75 7.33
N GLN A 81 5.83 -1.27 8.58
CA GLN A 81 6.16 0.10 8.95
C GLN A 81 7.29 0.19 9.99
N GLY A 82 8.03 -0.89 10.17
CA GLY A 82 8.88 -1.05 11.36
C GLY A 82 8.14 -1.72 12.51
N HIS A 83 8.82 -1.81 13.64
CA HIS A 83 8.36 -2.45 14.88
C HIS A 83 7.80 -1.43 15.89
N ALA A 84 8.18 -0.16 15.77
CA ALA A 84 7.77 0.90 16.68
C ALA A 84 6.49 1.63 16.24
N THR A 85 5.96 2.48 17.12
CA THR A 85 4.90 3.44 16.78
C THR A 85 5.41 4.41 15.71
N VAL A 86 4.60 4.66 14.68
CA VAL A 86 4.93 5.59 13.59
C VAL A 86 4.66 7.03 14.03
N TYR A 87 5.71 7.83 14.12
CA TYR A 87 5.64 9.27 14.28
C TYR A 87 5.43 9.95 12.92
N PRO A 88 4.46 10.87 12.79
CA PRO A 88 4.31 11.69 11.59
C PRO A 88 5.41 12.76 11.52
N LYS A 89 5.50 13.46 10.39
CA LYS A 89 6.31 14.68 10.28
C LYS A 89 5.88 15.71 11.34
N PRO A 90 6.83 16.49 11.89
CA PRO A 90 8.26 16.50 11.56
C PRO A 90 9.08 15.41 12.27
N PHE A 91 8.48 14.59 13.15
CA PHE A 91 9.19 13.65 14.01
C PHE A 91 9.48 12.28 13.40
N HIS A 92 9.05 12.03 12.16
CA HIS A 92 9.27 10.78 11.41
C HIS A 92 10.71 10.23 11.41
N TRP A 93 11.73 11.08 11.58
CA TRP A 93 13.13 10.67 11.72
C TRP A 93 13.39 9.80 12.96
N LYS A 94 12.47 9.76 13.93
CA LYS A 94 12.53 8.89 15.11
C LYS A 94 11.98 7.48 14.86
N ASN A 95 11.34 7.26 13.72
CA ASN A 95 10.85 5.92 13.36
C ASN A 95 12.04 5.03 13.01
N ASP A 96 11.94 3.75 13.35
CA ASP A 96 12.85 2.72 12.86
C ASP A 96 12.67 2.49 11.34
N TYR A 97 11.48 2.80 10.80
CA TYR A 97 11.22 2.95 9.37
C TYR A 97 10.75 4.39 9.05
N PRO A 98 11.66 5.31 8.68
CA PRO A 98 11.33 6.75 8.54
C PRO A 98 10.78 7.14 7.16
N SER A 99 10.55 6.19 6.26
CA SER A 99 9.98 6.45 4.94
C SER A 99 8.54 6.91 5.05
N ASP A 100 8.11 7.72 4.10
CA ASP A 100 6.71 8.00 3.81
C ASP A 100 5.95 6.80 3.22
N HIS A 101 6.66 5.75 2.83
CA HIS A 101 6.09 4.49 2.40
C HIS A 101 6.21 3.36 3.44
N PHE A 102 5.21 2.49 3.49
CA PHE A 102 5.32 1.15 4.10
C PHE A 102 5.68 0.13 3.04
N ALA A 103 6.50 -0.86 3.43
CA ALA A 103 6.79 -1.99 2.57
C ALA A 103 5.57 -2.92 2.47
N VAL A 104 5.39 -3.57 1.33
CA VAL A 104 4.45 -4.70 1.20
C VAL A 104 5.24 -5.99 1.32
N ILE A 105 4.83 -6.88 2.22
CA ILE A 105 5.47 -8.17 2.44
C ILE A 105 4.45 -9.25 2.14
N THR A 106 4.77 -10.13 1.19
CA THR A 106 3.98 -11.32 0.88
C THR A 106 4.83 -12.57 1.07
N THR A 107 4.31 -13.53 1.84
CA THR A 107 4.85 -14.89 1.90
C THR A 107 4.06 -15.78 0.96
N PHE A 108 4.77 -16.47 0.07
CA PHE A 108 4.20 -17.47 -0.83
C PHE A 108 4.57 -18.87 -0.37
N ARG A 109 3.61 -19.79 -0.46
CA ARG A 109 3.89 -21.22 -0.52
C ARG A 109 4.17 -21.60 -1.96
N LEU A 110 5.28 -22.30 -2.18
CA LEU A 110 5.58 -22.95 -3.46
C LEU A 110 4.99 -24.37 -3.44
N MET A 111 4.29 -24.74 -4.51
CA MET A 111 3.86 -26.12 -4.78
C MET A 111 4.82 -26.85 -5.70
#